data_AF-I3E2I9-F1
#
_entry.id   AF-I3E2I9-F1
#
_cell.length_a   1.000
_cell.length_b   1.000
_cell.length_c   1.000
_cell.angle_alpha   90.00
_cell.angle_beta   90.00
_cell.angle_gamma   90.00
#
_symmetry.space_group_name_H-M   'P 1'
#
loop_
_entity.id
_entity.type
_entity.pdbx_description
1 polymer ?
#
loop_
_entity_poly.entity_id
_entity_poly.type
_entity_poly.pdbx_seq_one_letter_code
_entity_poly.pdbx_strand_id
1 'polypeptide(L)' 'MIQWYVLSLFLYFPEDKSEYIPAAISFMIFFIACIITFRFIVIYSRKEEEKSKELEKRILEQKDQNGTAK' A
#
# COMPACT_ATOMS: atom_id res chain seq x y z
N MET A 1 15.04 -21.08 -13.62
CA MET A 1 16.47 -21.28 -13.30
C MET A 1 16.97 -20.00 -12.63
N ILE A 2 17.08 -19.97 -11.30
CA ILE A 2 17.72 -18.85 -10.60
C ILE A 2 19.22 -18.88 -10.97
N GLN A 3 19.74 -17.79 -11.52
CA GLN A 3 21.18 -17.63 -11.78
C GLN A 3 21.87 -17.27 -10.46
N TRP A 4 22.39 -18.28 -9.75
CA TRP A 4 23.09 -18.15 -8.46
C TRP A 4 24.25 -17.15 -8.48
N TYR A 5 24.86 -16.95 -9.66
CA TYR A 5 25.94 -16.00 -9.90
C TYR A 5 25.55 -14.54 -9.62
N VAL A 6 24.29 -14.16 -9.84
CA VAL A 6 23.82 -12.79 -9.56
C VAL A 6 23.83 -12.49 -8.06
N LEU A 7 23.46 -13.47 -7.22
CA LEU A 7 23.50 -13.33 -5.76
C LEU A 7 24.94 -13.28 -5.23
N SER A 8 25.85 -14.02 -5.85
CA SER A 8 27.28 -14.05 -5.48
C SER A 8 28.01 -12.73 -5.75
N LEU A 9 27.55 -11.89 -6.69
CA LEU A 9 28.19 -10.62 -7.02
C LEU A 9 27.85 -9.49 -6.03
N PHE A 10 26.74 -9.61 -5.29
CA PHE A 10 26.29 -8.60 -4.31
C PHE A 10 26.60 -8.95 -2.86
N LEU A 11 27.10 -10.16 -2.59
CA LEU A 11 27.42 -10.63 -1.25
C LEU A 11 28.84 -10.19 -0.83
N TYR A 12 29.19 -8.93 -1.05
CA TYR A 12 30.37 -8.31 -0.44
C TYR A 12 29.94 -7.74 0.92
N PHE A 13 30.45 -8.33 1.99
CA PHE A 13 30.23 -7.80 3.33
C PHE A 13 31.44 -6.95 3.72
N PRO A 14 31.28 -5.62 3.85
CA PRO A 14 32.35 -4.79 4.40
C PRO A 14 32.80 -5.32 5.77
N GLU A 15 34.13 -5.33 5.94
CA GLU A 15 34.79 -5.76 7.16
C GLU A 15 34.46 -4.79 8.30
N ASP A 16 34.33 -3.50 7.99
CA ASP A 16 33.85 -2.45 8.89
C ASP A 16 32.33 -2.24 8.76
N LYS A 17 31.60 -2.41 9.86
CA LYS A 17 30.14 -2.26 9.90
C LYS A 17 29.66 -0.84 9.63
N SER A 18 30.53 0.16 9.73
CA SER A 18 30.22 1.56 9.46
C SER A 18 29.86 1.81 8.00
N GLU A 19 30.34 0.98 7.08
CA GLU A 19 30.01 1.09 5.65
C GLU A 19 28.52 0.78 5.35
N TYR A 20 27.79 0.15 6.28
CA TYR A 20 26.33 -0.05 6.15
C TYR A 20 25.49 1.16 6.57
N ILE A 21 26.06 2.14 7.27
CA ILE A 21 25.33 3.31 7.78
C ILE A 21 24.57 4.04 6.66
N PRO A 22 25.18 4.32 5.48
CA PRO A 22 24.46 4.94 4.38
C PRO A 22 23.26 4.11 3.90
N ALA A 23 23.41 2.78 3.80
CA ALA A 23 22.34 1.88 3.39
C ALA A 23 21.19 1.86 4.42
N ALA A 24 21.51 1.85 5.71
CA ALA A 24 20.52 1.91 6.78
C ALA A 24 19.72 3.22 6.75
N ILE A 25 20.39 4.35 6.49
CA ILE A 25 19.73 5.66 6.36
C ILE A 25 18.79 5.67 5.15
N SER A 26 19.27 5.23 3.98
CA SER A 26 18.44 5.14 2.78
C SER A 26 17.21 4.25 3.01
N PHE A 27 17.42 3.06 3.59
CA PHE A 27 16.34 2.14 3.93
C PHE A 27 15.33 2.82 4.87
N MET A 28 15.79 3.49 5.92
CA MET A 28 14.91 4.14 6.90
C MET A 28 14.07 5.25 6.26
N ILE A 29 14.64 6.05 5.35
CA ILE A 29 13.88 7.08 4.61
C ILE A 29 12.78 6.43 3.77
N PHE A 30 13.11 5.39 2.98
CA PHE A 30 12.11 4.69 2.17
C PHE A 30 11.06 3.97 3.02
N PHE A 31 11.46 3.41 4.15
CA PHE A 31 10.56 2.74 5.06
C PHE A 31 9.54 3.70 5.67
N ILE A 32 9.98 4.88 6.12
CA ILE A 32 9.10 5.93 6.62
C ILE A 32 8.14 6.39 5.51
N ALA A 33 8.65 6.64 4.30
CA ALA A 33 7.83 7.02 3.16
C ALA A 33 6.76 5.95 2.86
N CYS A 34 7.13 4.67 2.86
CA CYS A 34 6.21 3.55 2.66
C CYS A 34 5.08 3.53 3.70
N ILE A 35 5.41 3.71 4.99
CA ILE A 35 4.40 3.78 6.06
C ILE A 35 3.44 4.95 5.82
N ILE A 36 3.95 6.13 5.48
CA ILE A 36 3.14 7.32 5.23
C ILE A 36 2.21 7.08 4.02
N THR A 37 2.75 6.60 2.91
CA THR A 37 1.97 6.30 1.70
C THR A 37 0.89 5.26 1.98
N PHE A 38 1.22 4.17 2.67
CA PHE A 38 0.26 3.12 3.02
C PHE A 38 -0.88 3.69 3.89
N ARG A 39 -0.55 4.48 4.93
CA ARG A 39 -1.56 5.14 5.76
C ARG A 39 -2.44 6.09 4.95
N PHE A 40 -1.85 6.87 4.03
CA PHE A 40 -2.60 7.77 3.16
C PHE A 40 -3.61 7.03 2.29
N ILE A 41 -3.18 5.93 1.66
CA ILE A 41 -4.06 5.10 0.82
C ILE A 41 -5.22 4.52 1.64
N VAL A 42 -4.95 3.98 2.83
CA VAL A 42 -6.00 3.40 3.70
C VAL A 42 -7.03 4.46 4.09
N ILE A 43 -6.58 5.65 4.50
CA ILE A 43 -7.49 6.74 4.91
C ILE A 43 -8.35 7.19 3.72
N TYR A 44 -7.74 7.35 2.55
CA TYR A 44 -8.46 7.77 1.35
C TYR A 44 -9.48 6.70 0.92
N SER A 45 -9.09 5.42 0.92
CA SER A 45 -9.98 4.31 0.56
C SER A 45 -11.20 4.22 1.47
N ARG A 46 -11.06 4.47 2.77
CA ARG A 46 -12.18 4.46 3.71
C ARG A 46 -13.21 5.56 3.42
N LYS A 47 -12.74 6.76 3.03
CA LYS A 47 -13.63 7.86 2.64
C LYS A 47 -14.42 7.55 1.38
N GLU A 48 -13.79 6.89 0.41
CA GLU A 48 -14.46 6.49 -0.83
C GLU A 48 -15.44 5.34 -0.59
N GLU A 49 -15.10 4.41 0.32
CA GLU A 49 -16.00 3.32 0.73
C GLU A 49 -17.30 3.85 1.35
N GLU A 50 -17.23 4.83 2.25
CA GLU A 50 -18.40 5.44 2.89
C GLU A 50 -19.33 6.09 1.85
N LYS A 51 -18.79 6.86 0.91
CA LYS A 51 -19.57 7.45 -0.19
C LYS A 51 -20.23 6.39 -1.07
N SER A 52 -19.50 5.32 -1.38
CA SER A 52 -20.03 4.23 -2.20
C SER A 52 -21.20 3.52 -1.52
N LYS A 53 -21.11 3.30 -0.20
CA LYS A 53 -22.19 2.70 0.60
C LYS A 53 -23.43 3.59 0.62
N GLU A 54 -23.27 4.90 0.75
CA GLU A 54 -24.40 5.84 0.68
C GLU A 54 -25.10 5.83 -0.68
N LEU A 55 -24.32 5.77 -1.77
CA LEU A 55 -24.84 5.66 -3.13
C LEU A 55 -25.61 4.34 -3.34
N GLU A 56 -25.03 3.22 -2.90
CA GLU A 56 -25.67 1.90 -2.98
C GLU A 56 -27.00 1.90 -2.23
N LYS A 57 -27.05 2.45 -1.02
CA LYS A 57 -28.27 2.57 -0.22
C LYS A 57 -29.35 3.36 -0.95
N ARG A 58 -29.02 4.52 -1.54
CA ARG A 58 -29.98 5.35 -2.31
C ARG A 58 -30.52 4.61 -3.53
N ILE A 59 -29.69 3.86 -4.25
CA ILE A 59 -30.11 3.06 -5.40
C ILE A 59 -31.05 1.94 -4.96
N LEU A 60 -30.76 1.29 -3.81
CA LEU A 60 -31.61 0.24 -3.25
C LEU A 60 -32.98 0.78 -2.85
N GLU A 61 -33.02 1.92 -2.15
CA GLU A 61 -34.25 2.62 -1.74
C GLU A 61 -35.10 3.01 -2.97
N GLN A 62 -34.46 3.52 -4.02
CA GLN A 62 -35.15 3.86 -5.28
C GLN A 62 -35.70 2.62 -6.00
N LYS A 63 -34.96 1.51 -6.01
CA LYS A 63 -35.42 0.24 -6.62
C LYS A 63 -36.60 -0.35 -5.87
N ASP A 64 -36.59 -0.29 -4.54
CA ASP A 64 -37.67 -0.84 -3.72
C ASP A 64 -38.96 -0.02 -3.91
N GLN A 65 -38.85 1.31 -3.97
CA GLN A 65 -39.98 2.22 -4.25
C GLN A 65 -40.54 2.07 -5.67
N ASN A 66 -39.71 1.84 -6.68
CA ASN A 66 -40.18 1.61 -8.06
C ASN A 66 -40.68 0.16 -8.29
N GLY A 67 -40.23 -0.81 -7.48
CA GLY A 67 -40.64 -2.21 -7.56
C GLY A 67 -41.99 -2.52 -6.90
N THR A 68 -42.45 -1.69 -5.96
CA THR A 68 -43.78 -1.80 -5.31
C THR A 68 -44.91 -1.10 -6.09
N ALA A 69 -44.59 -0.37 -7.16
CA ALA A 69 -45.57 0.33 -7.99
C ALA A 69 -46.14 -0.51 -9.15
N LYS A 70 -46.05 -1.85 -9.08
CA LYS A 70 -46.54 -2.76 -10.12
C LYS A 70 -47.51 -3.80 -9.59
#